data_AF-A0A7X9CRX4-F1
#
_entry.id   AF-A0A7X9CRX4-F1
#
_cell.length_a   1.000
_cell.length_b   1.000
_cell.length_c   1.000
_cell.angle_alpha   90.00
_cell.angle_beta   90.00
_cell.angle_gamma   90.00
#
_symmetry.space_group_name_H-M   'P 1'
#
loop_
_entity.id
_entity.type
_entity.pdbx_description
1 polymer ?
#
loop_
_entity_poly.entity_id
_entity_poly.type
_entity_poly.pdbx_seq_one_letter_code
_entity_poly.pdbx_strand_id
1 'polypeptide(L)'
;MHNITLIEGDGIGPEITKSLRNVIDHAGVDINWEIFKAGEGYYKEHGELISDDVFKSLEKNKVGIKGPITTPIGTGFRSINVFLRKKYDLFANVRPVKSIGNIKSKYDNIDITIFRENTEDLYAGIEKKISDDEMHSIKVITRKGSTRIAKKAFEYAKDNNIDKVTVVTKANI
;
A
#
# COMPACT_ATOMS: atom_id res chain seq x y z
N MET A 1 -9.11 23.59 -3.91
CA MET A 1 -8.27 22.85 -4.88
C MET A 1 -7.21 22.04 -4.14
N HIS A 2 -7.29 20.72 -4.22
CA HIS A 2 -6.31 19.78 -3.67
C HIS A 2 -5.41 19.27 -4.79
N ASN A 3 -4.09 19.38 -4.67
CA ASN A 3 -3.17 18.77 -5.63
C ASN A 3 -2.93 17.32 -5.22
N ILE A 4 -3.22 16.36 -6.11
CA ILE A 4 -3.05 14.93 -5.84
C ILE A 4 -2.27 14.28 -6.96
N THR A 5 -1.25 13.51 -6.60
CA THR A 5 -0.53 12.65 -7.52
C THR A 5 -1.37 11.41 -7.83
N LEU A 6 -1.67 11.16 -9.09
CA LEU A 6 -2.36 9.94 -9.54
C LEU A 6 -1.40 9.08 -10.35
N ILE A 7 -1.16 7.85 -9.88
CA ILE A 7 -0.37 6.84 -10.61
C ILE A 7 -1.35 5.82 -11.20
N GLU A 8 -1.50 5.77 -12.51
CA GLU A 8 -2.51 4.92 -13.18
C GLU A 8 -2.26 3.41 -12.93
N GLY A 9 -0.99 3.02 -12.89
CA GLY A 9 -0.57 1.63 -12.69
C GLY A 9 -0.69 0.75 -13.94
N ASP A 10 -0.70 -0.56 -13.75
CA ASP A 10 -0.68 -1.58 -14.81
C ASP A 10 -1.98 -2.39 -14.85
N GLY A 11 -2.18 -3.16 -15.94
CA GLY A 11 -3.32 -4.05 -16.11
C GLY A 11 -4.65 -3.29 -16.12
N ILE A 12 -5.53 -3.57 -15.16
CA ILE A 12 -6.80 -2.86 -14.98
C ILE A 12 -6.64 -1.43 -14.41
N GLY A 13 -5.41 -1.03 -14.03
CA GLY A 13 -5.11 0.24 -13.36
C GLY A 13 -5.65 1.49 -14.05
N PRO A 14 -5.36 1.71 -15.36
CA PRO A 14 -5.87 2.88 -16.08
C PRO A 14 -7.41 2.95 -16.12
N GLU A 15 -8.08 1.81 -16.24
CA GLU A 15 -9.55 1.75 -16.29
C GLU A 15 -10.17 2.16 -14.94
N ILE A 16 -9.70 1.56 -13.83
CA ILE A 16 -10.25 1.84 -12.51
C ILE A 16 -9.90 3.25 -12.01
N THR A 17 -8.72 3.77 -12.36
CA THR A 17 -8.31 5.14 -11.96
C THR A 17 -9.05 6.21 -12.76
N LYS A 18 -9.36 5.95 -14.04
CA LYS A 18 -10.28 6.78 -14.82
C LYS A 18 -11.69 6.78 -14.21
N SER A 19 -12.21 5.60 -13.84
CA SER A 19 -13.51 5.49 -13.17
C SER A 19 -13.54 6.25 -11.84
N LEU A 20 -12.49 6.14 -11.03
CA LEU A 20 -12.32 6.89 -9.79
C LEU A 20 -12.40 8.40 -10.03
N ARG A 21 -11.63 8.93 -10.99
CA ARG A 21 -11.64 10.37 -11.31
C ARG A 21 -13.03 10.84 -11.71
N ASN A 22 -13.70 10.10 -12.61
CA ASN A 22 -15.06 10.43 -13.01
C ASN A 22 -16.01 10.56 -11.80
N VAL A 23 -15.97 9.60 -10.87
CA VAL A 23 -16.82 9.66 -9.66
C VAL A 23 -16.48 10.88 -8.80
N ILE A 24 -15.20 11.19 -8.60
CA ILE A 24 -14.75 12.33 -7.79
C ILE A 24 -15.16 13.66 -8.43
N ASP A 25 -14.99 13.78 -9.74
CA ASP A 25 -15.33 15.00 -10.49
C ASP A 25 -16.85 15.27 -10.40
N HIS A 26 -17.68 14.22 -10.51
CA HIS A 26 -19.13 14.34 -10.34
C HIS A 26 -19.57 14.60 -8.89
N ALA A 27 -18.76 14.19 -7.90
CA ALA A 27 -18.99 14.53 -6.50
C ALA A 27 -18.65 16.01 -6.19
N GLY A 28 -18.08 16.76 -7.13
CA GLY A 28 -17.77 18.18 -6.99
C GLY A 28 -16.55 18.46 -6.11
N VAL A 29 -15.67 17.48 -5.91
CA VAL A 29 -14.44 17.67 -5.14
C VAL A 29 -13.41 18.37 -6.05
N ASP A 30 -12.94 19.53 -5.62
CA ASP A 30 -11.98 20.33 -6.36
C ASP A 30 -10.55 19.75 -6.24
N ILE A 31 -10.18 18.87 -7.17
CA ILE A 31 -8.88 18.18 -7.24
C ILE A 31 -8.16 18.52 -8.54
N ASN A 32 -6.90 18.96 -8.42
CA ASN A 32 -5.96 19.04 -9.53
C ASN A 32 -5.12 17.76 -9.59
N TRP A 33 -5.34 16.96 -10.63
CA TRP A 33 -4.70 15.66 -10.83
C TRP A 33 -3.36 15.80 -11.54
N GLU A 34 -2.26 15.45 -10.87
CA GLU A 34 -0.96 15.25 -11.51
C GLU A 34 -0.82 13.76 -11.87
N ILE A 35 -1.08 13.41 -13.14
CA ILE A 35 -1.24 12.02 -13.61
C ILE A 35 0.09 11.47 -14.14
N PHE A 36 0.48 10.29 -13.67
CA PHE A 36 1.69 9.59 -14.06
C PHE A 36 1.43 8.12 -14.35
N LYS A 37 2.28 7.55 -15.22
CA LYS A 37 2.41 6.11 -15.42
C LYS A 37 3.56 5.58 -14.56
N ALA A 38 3.41 4.37 -14.03
CA ALA A 38 4.47 3.64 -13.35
C ALA A 38 4.17 2.15 -13.43
N GLY A 39 5.20 1.31 -13.31
CA GLY A 39 5.07 -0.14 -13.35
C GLY A 39 5.70 -0.79 -14.58
N GLU A 40 5.22 -1.98 -14.91
CA GLU A 40 5.77 -2.79 -15.99
C GLU A 40 5.63 -2.11 -17.36
N GLY A 41 4.49 -1.44 -17.61
CA GLY A 41 4.28 -0.70 -18.87
C GLY A 41 5.31 0.42 -19.05
N TYR A 42 5.59 1.16 -17.97
CA TYR A 42 6.58 2.22 -17.97
C TYR A 42 8.01 1.68 -18.15
N TYR A 43 8.32 0.54 -17.51
CA TYR A 43 9.62 -0.14 -17.63
C TYR A 43 9.94 -0.61 -19.04
N LYS A 44 8.96 -1.16 -19.77
CA LYS A 44 9.15 -1.60 -21.16
C LYS A 44 9.52 -0.45 -22.10
N GLU A 45 9.01 0.74 -21.81
CA GLU A 45 9.23 1.94 -22.64
C GLU A 45 10.50 2.70 -22.24
N HIS A 46 10.84 2.77 -20.95
CA HIS A 46 11.87 3.68 -20.43
C HIS A 46 13.03 2.99 -19.72
N GLY A 47 12.96 1.68 -19.47
CA GLY A 47 13.96 0.93 -18.69
C GLY A 47 13.93 1.20 -17.18
N GLU A 48 13.00 2.04 -16.70
CA GLU A 48 12.80 2.37 -15.30
C GLU A 48 11.35 2.10 -14.88
N LEU A 49 11.13 1.78 -13.60
CA LEU A 49 9.82 1.38 -13.10
C LEU A 49 8.93 2.57 -12.69
N ILE A 50 9.52 3.70 -12.36
CA ILE A 50 8.85 4.92 -11.90
C ILE A 50 9.77 6.09 -12.19
N SER A 51 9.23 7.17 -12.77
CA SER A 51 10.04 8.35 -13.10
C SER A 51 10.32 9.21 -11.87
N ASP A 52 11.41 9.99 -11.93
CA ASP A 52 11.74 10.97 -10.90
C ASP A 52 10.66 12.04 -10.71
N ASP A 53 9.92 12.36 -11.77
CA ASP A 53 8.84 13.34 -11.69
C ASP A 53 7.68 12.84 -10.81
N VAL A 54 7.45 11.53 -10.74
CA VAL A 54 6.49 10.96 -9.79
C VAL A 54 6.95 11.22 -8.35
N PHE A 55 8.24 11.06 -8.05
CA PHE A 55 8.76 11.35 -6.71
C PHE A 55 8.66 12.83 -6.37
N LYS A 56 9.00 13.73 -7.30
CA LYS A 56 8.84 15.18 -7.11
C LYS A 56 7.38 15.53 -6.82
N SER A 57 6.45 14.94 -7.58
CA SER A 57 5.01 15.14 -7.38
C SER A 57 4.54 14.64 -6.02
N LEU A 58 4.91 13.41 -5.62
CA LEU A 58 4.56 12.85 -4.31
C LEU A 58 5.16 13.67 -3.16
N GLU A 59 6.40 14.14 -3.30
CA GLU A 59 7.08 14.94 -2.29
C GLU A 59 6.48 16.35 -2.19
N LYS A 60 5.98 16.92 -3.29
CA LYS A 60 5.24 18.19 -3.31
C LYS A 60 3.84 18.04 -2.72
N ASN A 61 3.07 17.07 -3.18
CA ASN A 61 1.64 16.95 -2.89
C ASN A 61 1.35 16.21 -1.58
N LYS A 62 2.27 15.35 -1.10
CA LYS A 62 2.15 14.48 0.08
C LYS A 62 1.00 13.47 0.06
N VAL A 63 0.12 13.55 -0.93
CA VAL A 63 -1.02 12.66 -1.15
C VAL A 63 -0.90 12.06 -2.54
N GLY A 64 -0.94 10.72 -2.60
CA GLY A 64 -0.89 9.97 -3.83
C GLY A 64 -1.97 8.89 -3.87
N ILE A 65 -2.64 8.79 -5.01
CA ILE A 65 -3.54 7.68 -5.34
C ILE A 65 -2.86 6.83 -6.39
N LYS A 66 -2.92 5.50 -6.25
CA LYS A 66 -2.33 4.59 -7.22
C LYS A 66 -3.26 3.43 -7.59
N GLY A 67 -3.36 3.14 -8.89
CA GLY A 67 -3.88 1.87 -9.38
C GLY A 67 -2.92 0.70 -9.06
N PRO A 68 -3.31 -0.57 -9.24
CA PRO A 68 -2.43 -1.73 -9.07
C PRO A 68 -1.18 -1.59 -9.95
N ILE A 69 -0.02 -2.01 -9.42
CA ILE A 69 1.25 -1.99 -10.16
C ILE A 69 1.81 -3.40 -10.15
N THR A 70 2.13 -3.93 -11.33
CA THR A 70 2.70 -5.26 -11.49
C THR A 70 4.13 -5.27 -10.97
N THR A 71 4.49 -6.28 -10.18
CA THR A 71 5.87 -6.52 -9.75
C THR A 71 6.31 -7.87 -10.34
N PRO A 72 7.45 -7.93 -11.07
CA PRO A 72 7.94 -9.20 -11.59
C PRO A 72 8.28 -10.18 -10.45
N ILE A 73 8.03 -11.46 -10.68
CA ILE A 73 8.22 -12.53 -9.68
C ILE A 73 9.58 -13.20 -9.90
N GLY A 74 10.38 -13.32 -8.83
CA GLY A 74 11.60 -14.15 -8.82
C GLY A 74 12.83 -13.57 -9.52
N THR A 75 12.67 -12.57 -10.38
CA THR A 75 13.78 -11.86 -11.04
C THR A 75 13.50 -10.36 -11.11
N GLY A 76 14.56 -9.54 -11.04
CA GLY A 76 14.47 -8.09 -11.21
C GLY A 76 14.36 -7.28 -9.91
N PHE A 77 13.70 -6.13 -10.01
CA PHE A 77 13.75 -5.06 -9.01
C PHE A 77 12.88 -5.32 -7.78
N ARG A 78 13.26 -4.73 -6.64
CA ARG A 78 12.42 -4.68 -5.44
C ARG A 78 11.08 -3.99 -5.75
N SER A 79 9.97 -4.55 -5.26
CA SER A 79 8.62 -4.03 -5.51
C SER A 79 8.51 -2.52 -5.25
N ILE A 80 8.04 -1.75 -6.25
CA ILE A 80 7.78 -0.31 -6.12
C ILE A 80 6.88 -0.02 -4.93
N ASN A 81 5.88 -0.89 -4.70
CA ASN A 81 4.95 -0.74 -3.58
C ASN A 81 5.69 -0.75 -2.24
N VAL A 82 6.63 -1.68 -2.06
CA VAL A 82 7.45 -1.77 -0.83
C VAL A 82 8.44 -0.61 -0.76
N PHE A 83 9.04 -0.24 -1.88
CA PHE A 83 9.96 0.89 -1.97
C PHE A 83 9.30 2.21 -1.52
N LEU A 84 8.14 2.56 -2.10
CA LEU A 84 7.40 3.78 -1.74
C LEU A 84 7.04 3.80 -0.25
N ARG A 85 6.62 2.65 0.30
CA ARG A 85 6.27 2.54 1.72
C ARG A 85 7.46 2.80 2.63
N LYS A 86 8.64 2.27 2.28
CA LYS A 86 9.87 2.49 3.03
C LYS A 86 10.41 3.91 2.86
N LYS A 87 10.48 4.42 1.63
CA LYS A 87 11.00 5.78 1.31
C LYS A 87 10.23 6.86 2.05
N TYR A 88 8.91 6.73 2.16
CA TYR A 88 8.04 7.72 2.81
C TYR A 88 7.55 7.33 4.21
N ASP A 89 8.13 6.27 4.81
CA ASP A 89 7.74 5.74 6.13
C ASP A 89 6.22 5.55 6.31
N LEU A 90 5.55 5.03 5.27
CA LEU A 90 4.11 4.75 5.24
C LEU A 90 3.79 3.46 6.03
N PHE A 91 4.01 3.53 7.34
CA PHE A 91 4.09 2.37 8.22
C PHE A 91 2.76 1.65 8.49
N ALA A 92 1.64 2.35 8.36
CA ALA A 92 0.32 1.79 8.62
C ALA A 92 -0.41 1.46 7.32
N ASN A 93 -0.60 0.16 7.07
CA ASN A 93 -1.47 -0.33 5.99
C ASN A 93 -2.85 -0.63 6.59
N VAL A 94 -3.78 0.32 6.42
CA VAL A 94 -5.14 0.24 6.97
C VAL A 94 -6.06 -0.39 5.91
N ARG A 95 -6.74 -1.49 6.26
CA ARG A 95 -7.59 -2.26 5.34
C ARG A 95 -8.96 -2.52 5.97
N PRO A 96 -9.95 -1.64 5.79
CA PRO A 96 -11.32 -1.92 6.17
C PRO A 96 -11.90 -3.05 5.30
N VAL A 97 -12.64 -3.95 5.92
CA VAL A 97 -13.37 -5.04 5.29
C VAL A 97 -14.80 -4.98 5.83
N LYS A 98 -15.75 -4.67 4.95
CA LYS A 98 -17.16 -4.50 5.31
C LYS A 98 -18.05 -5.31 4.38
N SER A 99 -19.13 -5.88 4.91
CA SER A 99 -20.21 -6.42 4.09
C SER A 99 -20.90 -5.27 3.34
N ILE A 100 -21.05 -5.42 2.03
CA ILE A 100 -21.72 -4.45 1.16
C ILE A 100 -23.13 -4.99 0.92
N GLY A 101 -24.16 -4.30 1.40
CA GLY A 101 -25.50 -4.87 1.59
C GLY A 101 -26.16 -5.49 0.35
N ASN A 102 -25.86 -5.00 -0.85
CA ASN A 102 -26.38 -5.54 -2.11
C ASN A 102 -25.47 -6.59 -2.76
N ILE A 103 -24.32 -6.93 -2.16
CA ILE A 103 -23.37 -7.91 -2.68
C ILE A 103 -23.46 -9.19 -1.85
N LYS A 104 -23.98 -10.26 -2.48
CA LYS A 104 -24.05 -11.58 -1.85
C LYS A 104 -22.64 -12.08 -1.53
N SER A 105 -22.41 -12.44 -0.27
CA SER A 105 -21.15 -13.03 0.18
C SER A 105 -21.42 -14.25 1.07
N LYS A 106 -20.37 -14.99 1.46
CA LYS A 106 -20.54 -16.16 2.33
C LYS A 106 -20.96 -15.80 3.76
N TYR A 107 -20.60 -14.60 4.22
CA TYR A 107 -20.80 -14.14 5.59
C TYR A 107 -21.35 -12.71 5.58
N ASP A 108 -22.39 -12.48 6.38
CA ASP A 108 -23.01 -11.16 6.49
C ASP A 108 -22.49 -10.40 7.72
N ASN A 109 -22.77 -9.10 7.76
CA ASN A 109 -22.46 -8.21 8.89
C ASN A 109 -20.97 -8.20 9.29
N ILE A 110 -20.06 -8.31 8.32
CA ILE A 110 -18.64 -8.08 8.55
C ILE A 110 -18.41 -6.57 8.67
N ASP A 111 -17.78 -6.14 9.75
CA ASP A 111 -17.19 -4.82 9.90
C ASP A 111 -15.89 -4.94 10.71
N ILE A 112 -14.77 -5.09 10.02
CA ILE A 112 -13.44 -5.18 10.63
C ILE A 112 -12.46 -4.28 9.89
N THR A 113 -11.49 -3.73 10.61
CA THR A 113 -10.39 -2.97 10.01
C THR A 113 -9.06 -3.61 10.40
N ILE A 114 -8.28 -4.03 9.41
CA ILE A 114 -6.96 -4.62 9.62
C ILE A 114 -5.91 -3.52 9.59
N PHE A 115 -5.11 -3.43 10.66
CA PHE A 115 -3.91 -2.61 10.74
C PHE A 115 -2.69 -3.49 10.55
N ARG A 116 -2.04 -3.35 9.39
CA ARG A 116 -0.83 -4.12 9.06
C ARG A 116 0.39 -3.21 9.08
N GLU A 117 1.43 -3.63 9.82
CA GLU A 117 2.76 -3.03 9.75
C GLU A 117 3.31 -3.21 8.32
N ASN A 118 3.91 -2.15 7.77
CA ASN A 118 4.13 -2.01 6.33
C ASN A 118 5.57 -1.65 5.93
N THR A 119 6.51 -1.60 6.88
CA THR A 119 7.89 -1.13 6.66
C THR A 119 8.97 -2.16 7.04
N GLU A 120 8.68 -3.11 7.92
CA GLU A 120 9.62 -4.13 8.41
C GLU A 120 9.10 -5.57 8.13
N ASP A 121 9.22 -6.50 9.07
CA ASP A 121 8.94 -7.93 8.93
C ASP A 121 9.81 -8.59 7.83
N LEU A 122 9.38 -9.70 7.24
CA LEU A 122 10.03 -10.32 6.08
C LEU A 122 10.15 -9.38 4.87
N TYR A 123 9.32 -8.33 4.80
CA TYR A 123 9.42 -7.30 3.77
C TYR A 123 10.63 -6.37 3.96
N ALA A 124 11.42 -6.56 5.03
CA ALA A 124 12.77 -6.01 5.14
C ALA A 124 13.62 -6.35 3.90
N GLY A 125 13.41 -7.53 3.29
CA GLY A 125 14.12 -7.96 2.08
C GLY A 125 15.61 -8.18 2.34
N ILE A 126 15.93 -8.66 3.55
CA ILE A 126 17.27 -9.04 3.98
C ILE A 126 17.37 -10.55 3.77
N GLU A 127 18.04 -10.92 2.68
CA GLU A 127 18.17 -12.30 2.23
C GLU A 127 19.64 -12.63 2.03
N LYS A 128 20.04 -13.84 2.41
CA LYS A 128 21.43 -14.30 2.32
C LYS A 128 21.45 -15.71 1.73
N LYS A 129 22.18 -15.87 0.63
CA LYS A 129 22.54 -17.18 0.11
C LYS A 129 23.66 -17.77 0.96
N ILE A 130 23.43 -18.97 1.49
CA ILE A 130 24.40 -19.67 2.34
C ILE A 130 25.15 -20.72 1.51
N SER A 131 24.42 -21.45 0.67
CA SER A 131 24.94 -22.41 -0.30
C SER A 131 24.04 -22.42 -1.54
N ASP A 132 24.29 -23.31 -2.51
CA ASP A 132 23.41 -23.48 -3.67
C ASP A 132 22.02 -24.02 -3.29
N ASP A 133 21.92 -24.73 -2.17
CA ASP A 133 20.68 -25.37 -1.69
C ASP A 133 20.09 -24.68 -0.45
N GLU A 134 20.67 -23.57 0.03
CA GLU A 134 20.28 -22.92 1.28
C GLU A 134 20.20 -21.40 1.15
N MET A 135 19.02 -20.87 1.50
CA MET A 135 18.70 -19.44 1.52
C MET A 135 18.10 -19.06 2.88
N HIS A 136 18.59 -17.97 3.45
CA HIS A 136 18.05 -17.38 4.66
C HIS A 136 17.32 -16.07 4.35
N SER A 137 16.13 -15.89 4.95
CA SER A 137 15.40 -14.62 4.96
C SER A 137 15.22 -14.16 6.39
N ILE A 138 15.63 -12.92 6.69
CA ILE A 138 15.61 -12.38 8.05
C ILE A 138 14.33 -11.57 8.26
N LYS A 139 13.53 -12.00 9.23
CA LYS A 139 12.38 -11.23 9.75
C LYS A 139 12.88 -10.19 10.74
N VAL A 140 12.59 -8.92 10.46
CA VAL A 140 12.95 -7.80 11.35
C VAL A 140 11.71 -7.26 12.04
N ILE A 141 11.71 -7.22 13.37
CA ILE A 141 10.65 -6.57 14.15
C ILE A 141 11.32 -5.61 15.13
N THR A 142 10.96 -4.34 15.08
CA THR A 142 11.53 -3.31 15.95
C THR A 142 10.52 -2.86 17.00
N ARG A 143 11.00 -2.46 18.17
CA ARG A 143 10.15 -1.83 19.20
C ARG A 143 9.42 -0.61 18.63
N LYS A 144 10.11 0.23 17.84
CA LYS A 144 9.52 1.41 17.20
C LYS A 144 8.37 1.03 16.27
N GLY A 145 8.59 0.08 15.35
CA GLY A 145 7.60 -0.40 14.38
C GLY A 145 6.37 -1.01 15.06
N SER A 146 6.59 -1.89 16.03
CA SER A 146 5.53 -2.53 16.81
C SER A 146 4.70 -1.53 17.62
N THR A 147 5.36 -0.59 18.32
CA THR A 147 4.66 0.41 19.14
C THR A 147 3.80 1.33 18.28
N ARG A 148 4.32 1.84 17.16
CA ARG A 148 3.58 2.80 16.33
C ARG A 148 2.36 2.17 15.64
N ILE A 149 2.46 0.92 15.18
CA ILE A 149 1.32 0.26 14.53
C ILE A 149 0.23 -0.09 15.56
N ALA A 150 0.62 -0.57 16.74
CA ALA A 150 -0.32 -0.82 17.83
C ALA A 150 -1.03 0.47 18.26
N LYS A 151 -0.26 1.55 18.48
CA LYS A 151 -0.81 2.86 18.83
C LYS A 151 -1.82 3.34 17.78
N LYS A 152 -1.49 3.22 16.49
CA LYS A 152 -2.39 3.62 15.40
C LYS A 152 -3.71 2.83 15.41
N ALA A 153 -3.66 1.52 15.70
CA ALA A 153 -4.85 0.68 15.81
C ALA A 153 -5.72 1.08 17.02
N PHE A 154 -5.11 1.35 18.18
CA PHE A 154 -5.84 1.82 19.37
C PHE A 154 -6.43 3.23 19.20
N GLU A 155 -5.69 4.15 18.59
CA GLU A 155 -6.18 5.50 18.26
C GLU A 155 -7.40 5.40 17.33
N TYR A 156 -7.30 4.60 16.26
CA TYR A 156 -8.44 4.38 15.36
C TYR A 156 -9.63 3.74 16.09
N ALA A 157 -9.41 2.75 16.95
CA ALA A 157 -10.47 2.12 17.70
C ALA A 157 -11.20 3.13 18.60
N LYS A 158 -10.44 3.97 19.31
CA LYS A 158 -10.99 5.05 20.14
C LYS A 158 -11.80 6.05 19.30
N ASP A 159 -11.23 6.53 18.19
CA ASP A 159 -11.86 7.56 17.34
C ASP A 159 -13.13 7.06 16.64
N ASN A 160 -13.29 5.73 16.50
CA ASN A 160 -14.42 5.09 15.83
C ASN A 160 -15.33 4.30 16.80
N ASN A 161 -15.21 4.50 18.11
CA ASN A 161 -16.00 3.82 19.14
C ASN A 161 -15.96 2.27 19.05
N ILE A 162 -14.81 1.71 18.70
CA ILE A 162 -14.56 0.26 18.67
C ILE A 162 -14.00 -0.15 20.03
N ASP A 163 -14.67 -1.08 20.69
CA ASP A 163 -14.34 -1.54 22.05
C ASP A 163 -13.25 -2.64 22.09
N LYS A 164 -12.91 -3.21 20.94
CA LYS A 164 -12.00 -4.36 20.85
C LYS A 164 -10.91 -4.17 19.80
N VAL A 165 -9.66 -4.30 20.24
CA VAL A 165 -8.48 -4.45 19.38
C VAL A 165 -7.90 -5.84 19.60
N THR A 166 -7.73 -6.60 18.51
CA THR A 166 -7.13 -7.95 18.56
C THR A 166 -5.73 -7.93 17.96
N VAL A 167 -4.73 -8.41 18.71
CA VAL A 167 -3.36 -8.53 18.23
C VAL A 167 -3.13 -9.96 17.72
N VAL A 168 -2.86 -10.10 16.43
CA VAL A 168 -2.55 -11.39 15.81
C VAL A 168 -1.04 -11.56 15.72
N THR A 169 -0.50 -12.58 16.37
CA THR A 169 0.94 -12.91 16.36
C THR A 169 1.16 -14.41 16.28
N LYS A 170 2.40 -14.80 15.99
CA LYS A 170 2.88 -16.18 16.15
C LYS A 170 3.95 -16.27 17.24
N ALA A 171 3.75 -15.54 18.36
CA ALA A 171 4.76 -15.43 19.43
C ALA A 171 5.05 -16.74 20.19
N ASN A 172 4.33 -17.81 19.88
CA ASN A 172 4.56 -19.13 20.46
C ASN A 172 5.70 -19.92 19.75
N ILE A 173 6.25 -19.37 18.66
CA ILE A 173 7.41 -19.90 17.90
C ILE A 173 8.37 -18.75 17.64
#